data_AF-A0A1H9TSE0-F1
#
_entry.id   AF-A0A1H9TSE0-F1
#
_cell.length_a   1.000
_cell.length_b   1.000
_cell.length_c   1.000
_cell.angle_alpha   90.00
_cell.angle_beta   90.00
_cell.angle_gamma   90.00
#
_symmetry.space_group_name_H-M   'P 1'
#
loop_
_entity.id
_entity.type
_entity.pdbx_description
1 polymer ?
#
loop_
_entity_poly.entity_id
_entity_poly.type
_entity_poly.pdbx_seq_one_letter_code
_entity_poly.pdbx_strand_id
1 'polypeptide(L)' 'MRHRLADKIVPADFPELATLVWNRDPSRPIDADEVFALYERNWRFVDQDRLSETEARLIRELTDTFGHGRMLV' A
#
# COMPACT_ATOMS: atom_id res chain seq x y z
N MET A 1 -18.76 -4.43 9.66
CA MET A 1 -18.75 -4.89 8.26
C MET A 1 -17.31 -5.22 7.91
N ARG A 2 -16.99 -6.48 7.55
CA ARG A 2 -15.64 -6.84 7.10
C ARG A 2 -15.47 -6.30 5.67
N HIS A 3 -14.70 -5.22 5.48
CA HIS A 3 -14.25 -4.84 4.13
C HIS A 3 -13.32 -5.95 3.64
N ARG A 4 -13.66 -6.58 2.50
CA ARG A 4 -12.86 -7.63 1.90
C ARG A 4 -11.75 -6.95 1.10
N LEU A 5 -10.58 -6.84 1.72
CA LEU A 5 -9.36 -6.37 1.07
C LEU A 5 -9.00 -7.38 -0.04
N ALA A 6 -8.48 -6.89 -1.17
CA ALA A 6 -8.00 -7.79 -2.22
C ALA A 6 -6.75 -8.53 -1.73
N ASP A 7 -6.71 -9.86 -1.86
CA ASP A 7 -5.56 -10.66 -1.41
C ASP A 7 -4.27 -10.29 -2.16
N LYS A 8 -4.40 -9.83 -3.41
CA LYS A 8 -3.30 -9.40 -4.28
C LYS A 8 -3.55 -7.99 -4.81
N ILE A 9 -2.49 -7.18 -4.82
CA ILE A 9 -2.50 -5.78 -5.25
C ILE A 9 -1.44 -5.61 -6.33
N VAL A 10 -1.77 -4.89 -7.42
CA VAL A 10 -0.82 -4.55 -8.48
C VAL A 10 -0.23 -3.18 -8.19
N PRO A 11 1.08 -3.05 -7.91
CA PRO A 11 1.71 -1.77 -7.60
C PRO A 11 1.49 -0.69 -8.65
N ALA A 12 1.47 -1.05 -9.94
CA ALA A 12 1.30 -0.11 -11.05
C ALA A 12 -0.03 0.67 -11.02
N ASP A 13 -1.04 0.18 -10.29
CA ASP A 13 -2.33 0.85 -10.14
C ASP A 13 -2.28 2.02 -9.13
N PHE A 14 -1.18 2.14 -8.38
CA PHE A 14 -1.03 3.07 -7.27
C PHE A 14 0.27 3.87 -7.42
N PRO A 15 0.20 5.21 -7.61
CA PRO A 15 1.36 6.00 -8.01
C PRO A 15 2.51 5.94 -7.01
N GLU A 16 2.25 6.02 -5.70
CA GLU A 16 3.32 5.97 -4.72
C GLU A 16 3.81 4.54 -4.48
N LEU A 17 2.91 3.54 -4.44
CA LEU A 17 3.32 2.13 -4.35
C LEU A 17 4.25 1.71 -5.50
N ALA A 18 3.98 2.17 -6.72
CA ALA A 18 4.82 1.92 -7.89
C ALA A 18 6.25 2.44 -7.69
N THR A 19 6.44 3.54 -6.95
CA THR A 19 7.79 4.06 -6.65
C THR A 19 8.50 3.22 -5.58
N LEU A 20 7.75 2.68 -4.61
CA LEU A 20 8.30 1.86 -3.52
C LEU A 20 8.83 0.51 -4.02
N VAL A 21 8.39 0.05 -5.19
CA VAL A 21 8.77 -1.22 -5.79
C VAL A 21 9.84 -1.10 -6.88
N TRP A 22 10.70 -0.06 -6.82
CA TRP A 22 11.74 0.23 -7.83
C TRP A 22 12.67 -0.94 -8.22
N ASN A 23 12.80 -1.96 -7.38
CA ASN A 23 13.65 -3.13 -7.61
C ASN A 23 12.93 -4.35 -8.22
N ARG A 24 11.65 -4.22 -8.57
CA ARG A 24 10.81 -5.29 -9.13
C ARG A 24 9.84 -4.74 -10.19
N ASP A 25 9.19 -5.64 -10.91
CA ASP A 25 8.16 -5.27 -11.88
C ASP A 25 6.90 -4.76 -11.15
N PRO A 26 6.48 -3.49 -11.35
CA PRO A 26 5.29 -2.95 -10.71
C PRO A 26 3.97 -3.54 -11.25
N SER A 27 4.01 -4.25 -12.37
CA SER A 27 2.82 -4.93 -12.93
C SER A 27 2.57 -6.29 -12.29
N ARG A 28 3.51 -6.79 -11.48
CA ARG A 28 3.40 -8.08 -10.81
C ARG A 28 2.56 -7.94 -9.53
N PRO A 29 1.46 -8.70 -9.36
CA PRO A 29 0.67 -8.66 -8.14
C PRO A 29 1.47 -9.12 -6.90
N ILE A 30 1.29 -8.41 -5.79
CA ILE A 30 1.93 -8.63 -4.49
C ILE A 30 0.85 -8.90 -3.45
N ASP A 31 1.15 -9.72 -2.43
CA ASP A 31 0.23 -9.94 -1.31
C ASP A 31 -0.04 -8.66 -0.52
N ALA A 32 -1.27 -8.52 -0.02
CA ALA A 32 -1.68 -7.29 0.66
C ALA A 32 -0.89 -6.99 1.95
N ASP A 33 -0.51 -8.02 2.71
CA ASP A 33 0.33 -7.89 3.90
C ASP A 33 1.74 -7.40 3.53
N GLU A 34 2.31 -7.90 2.44
CA GLU A 34 3.58 -7.43 1.90
C GLU A 34 3.45 -5.97 1.43
N VAL A 35 2.36 -5.58 0.75
CA VAL A 35 2.12 -4.18 0.38
C VAL A 35 2.05 -3.28 1.61
N PHE A 36 1.37 -3.69 2.67
CA PHE A 36 1.35 -2.95 3.93
C PHE A 36 2.77 -2.76 4.49
N ALA A 37 3.57 -3.84 4.54
CA ALA A 37 4.96 -3.77 4.99
C ALA A 37 5.83 -2.84 4.12
N LEU A 38 5.51 -2.67 2.84
CA LEU A 38 6.20 -1.72 1.96
C LEU A 38 5.88 -0.27 2.32
N TYR A 39 4.60 0.06 2.52
CA TYR A 39 4.25 1.39 2.99
C TYR A 39 4.88 1.68 4.34
N GLU A 40 4.76 0.76 5.31
CA GLU A 40 5.28 0.97 6.65
C GLU A 40 6.81 1.19 6.66
N ARG A 41 7.57 0.36 5.95
CA ARG A 41 9.05 0.51 5.94
C ARG A 41 9.51 1.75 5.18
N ASN A 42 8.75 2.21 4.19
CA ASN A 42 9.19 3.25 3.25
C ASN A 42 8.37 4.54 3.34
N TRP A 43 7.56 4.73 4.38
CA TRP A 43 6.63 5.84 4.49
C TRP A 43 7.26 7.21 4.32
N ARG A 44 8.48 7.41 4.83
CA ARG A 44 9.25 8.65 4.64
C ARG A 44 9.56 9.02 3.18
N PHE A 45 9.36 8.09 2.25
CA PHE A 45 9.52 8.29 0.81
C PHE A 45 8.20 8.46 0.07
N VAL A 46 7.07 8.24 0.76
CA VAL A 46 5.74 8.43 0.17
C VAL A 46 5.44 9.92 0.13
N ASP A 47 5.19 10.43 -1.06
CA ASP A 47 4.70 11.78 -1.27
C ASP A 47 3.18 11.80 -1.07
N GLN A 48 2.75 12.34 0.08
CA GLN A 48 1.34 12.38 0.46
C GLN A 48 0.49 13.24 -0.48
N ASP A 49 1.08 14.23 -1.16
CA ASP A 49 0.37 15.09 -2.11
C ASP A 49 0.07 14.36 -3.43
N ARG A 50 0.73 13.21 -3.67
CA ARG A 50 0.56 12.36 -4.86
C ARG A 50 -0.33 11.14 -4.63
N LEU A 51 -0.76 10.90 -3.39
CA LEU A 51 -1.68 9.82 -3.07
C LEU A 51 -3.02 10.08 -3.73
N SER A 52 -3.41 9.21 -4.67
CA SER A 52 -4.77 9.22 -5.21
C SER A 52 -5.78 8.86 -4.11
N GLU A 53 -7.05 9.24 -4.30
CA GLU A 53 -8.12 8.88 -3.34
C GLU A 53 -8.21 7.36 -3.12
N THR A 54 -8.04 6.58 -4.20
CA THR A 54 -8.04 5.12 -4.16
C THR A 54 -6.84 4.57 -3.40
N GLU A 55 -5.66 5.16 -3.56
CA GLU A 55 -4.44 4.75 -2.84
C GLU A 55 -4.54 5.08 -1.35
N ALA A 56 -4.99 6.29 -1.02
CA ALA A 56 -5.23 6.67 0.37
C ALA A 56 -6.26 5.76 1.04
N ARG A 57 -7.29 5.33 0.31
CA ARG A 57 -8.25 4.33 0.79
C ARG A 57 -7.60 2.97 1.00
N LEU A 58 -6.81 2.49 0.05
CA LEU A 58 -6.08 1.24 0.18
C LEU A 58 -5.20 1.24 1.44
N ILE A 59 -4.41 2.31 1.64
CA ILE A 59 -3.55 2.47 2.80
C ILE A 59 -4.35 2.37 4.10
N ARG A 60 -5.50 3.05 4.20
CA ARG A 60 -6.38 2.95 5.38
C ARG A 60 -6.88 1.53 5.63
N GLU A 61 -7.36 0.85 4.58
CA GLU A 61 -7.85 -0.53 4.68
C GLU A 61 -6.73 -1.49 5.11
N LEU A 62 -5.50 -1.30 4.59
CA LEU A 62 -4.32 -2.07 4.98
C LEU A 62 -3.93 -1.80 6.44
N THR A 63 -3.93 -0.53 6.88
CA THR A 63 -3.64 -0.15 8.26
C THR A 63 -4.64 -0.75 9.24
N ASP A 64 -5.93 -0.75 8.91
CA ASP A 64 -6.97 -1.37 9.75
C ASP A 64 -6.81 -2.90 9.82
N THR A 65 -6.37 -3.52 8.73
CA THR A 65 -6.27 -4.98 8.60
C THR A 65 -4.99 -5.55 9.22
N PHE A 66 -3.84 -4.91 8.97
CA PHE A 66 -2.50 -5.43 9.33
C PHE A 66 -1.79 -4.60 10.40
N GLY A 67 -2.08 -3.29 10.48
CA GLY A 67 -1.45 -2.36 11.42
C GLY A 67 -2.19 -2.18 12.75
N HIS A 68 -3.31 -2.89 12.96
CA HIS A 68 -4.21 -2.66 14.11
C HIS A 68 -4.65 -1.19 14.24
N GLY A 69 -4.81 -0.48 13.12
CA GLY A 69 -5.25 0.92 13.07
C GLY A 69 -4.12 1.97 13.09
N ARG A 70 -2.84 1.57 13.03
CA ARG A 70 -1.71 2.51 12.88
C ARG A 70 -0.53 1.90 12.11
N MET A 71 0.27 2.74 11.47
CA MET A 71 1.59 2.35 10.95
C MET A 71 2.70 2.70 11.96
N LEU A 72 3.82 1.99 11.89
CA LEU A 72 5.01 2.20 12.76
C LEU A 72 6.06 3.16 12.16
N VAL A 73 5.59 4.15 11.39
CA VAL A 73 6.38 4.99 10.47
C VAL A 73 7.11 6.17 11.10
#